data_AF-A0A1S7NVN8-F1
#
_entry.id   AF-A0A1S7NVN8-F1
#
_cell.length_a   1.000
_cell.length_b   1.000
_cell.length_c   1.000
_cell.angle_alpha   90.00
_cell.angle_beta   90.00
_cell.angle_gamma   90.00
#
_symmetry.space_group_name_H-M   'P 1'
#
loop_
_entity.id
_entity.type
_entity.pdbx_description
1 polymer ?
#
loop_
_entity_poly.entity_id
_entity_poly.type
_entity_poly.pdbx_seq_one_letter_code
_entity_poly.pdbx_strand_id
1 'polypeptide(L)' 'MTTPIEKAAMWLSEQKETPSDIIRILRDKFGITASEAAQACTLANKFRTFRRAHG' A
#
# COMPACT_ATOMS: atom_id res chain seq x y z
N MET A 1 15.63 -7.31 3.06
CA MET A 1 14.38 -7.72 3.75
C MET A 1 13.33 -6.68 3.42
N THR A 2 12.27 -7.02 2.70
CA THR A 2 11.18 -6.06 2.41
C THR A 2 10.33 -5.87 3.65
N THR A 3 10.17 -4.63 4.08
CA THR A 3 9.43 -4.27 5.29
C THR A 3 7.94 -4.59 5.14
N PRO A 4 7.18 -4.77 6.23
CA PRO A 4 5.74 -4.96 6.19
C PRO A 4 5.02 -3.82 5.43
N ILE A 5 5.53 -2.59 5.56
CA ILE A 5 5.04 -1.39 4.88
C ILE A 5 5.22 -1.48 3.37
N GLU A 6 6.38 -1.93 2.88
CA GLU A 6 6.61 -2.11 1.44
C GLU A 6 5.77 -3.24 0.86
N LYS A 7 5.58 -4.35 1.58
CA LYS A 7 4.69 -5.44 1.17
C LYS A 7 3.24 -4.96 1.08
N ALA A 8 2.79 -4.21 2.07
CA ALA A 8 1.47 -3.56 2.09
C ALA A 8 1.30 -2.61 0.89
N ALA A 9 2.31 -1.77 0.62
CA ALA A 9 2.29 -0.82 -0.48
C ALA A 9 2.30 -1.49 -1.86
N MET A 10 3.11 -2.54 -2.04
CA MET A 10 3.13 -3.32 -3.28
C MET A 10 1.77 -3.98 -3.53
N TRP A 11 1.23 -4.68 -2.52
CA TRP A 11 -0.09 -5.30 -2.61
C TRP A 11 -1.18 -4.27 -2.94
N LEU A 12 -1.15 -3.11 -2.30
CA LEU A 12 -2.10 -2.03 -2.56
C LEU A 12 -1.93 -1.40 -3.96
N SER A 13 -0.69 -1.31 -4.47
CA SER A 13 -0.42 -0.83 -5.83
C SER A 13 -1.00 -1.77 -6.90
N GLU A 14 -1.13 -3.07 -6.59
CA GLU A 14 -1.75 -4.07 -7.47
C GLU A 14 -3.28 -4.02 -7.43
N GLN A 15 -3.87 -3.67 -6.27
CA GLN A 15 -5.31 -3.44 -6.19
C GLN A 15 -5.71 -2.24 -7.05
N LYS A 16 -6.72 -2.39 -7.92
CA LYS A 16 -7.16 -1.35 -8.87
C LYS A 16 -8.31 -0.50 -8.33
N GLU A 17 -9.15 -1.09 -7.48
CA GLU A 17 -10.14 -0.39 -6.67
C GLU A 17 -9.58 -0.17 -5.28
N THR A 18 -9.73 1.05 -4.76
CA THR A 18 -9.42 1.34 -3.37
C THR A 18 -10.65 1.02 -2.51
N PRO A 19 -10.70 -0.12 -1.80
CA PRO A 19 -11.76 -0.34 -0.83
C PRO A 19 -11.70 0.76 0.25
N SER A 20 -12.85 1.26 0.69
CA SER A 20 -12.92 2.35 1.68
C SER A 20 -12.13 2.07 2.97
N ASP A 21 -11.89 0.80 3.30
CA ASP A 21 -11.24 0.34 4.52
C ASP A 21 -9.81 -0.22 4.32
N ILE A 22 -9.03 0.31 3.37
CA ILE A 22 -7.63 -0.13 3.15
C ILE A 22 -6.78 -0.13 4.41
N ILE A 23 -6.90 0.88 5.27
CA ILE A 23 -6.13 0.92 6.51
C ILE A 23 -6.50 -0.28 7.40
N ARG A 24 -7.77 -0.64 7.51
CA ARG A 24 -8.19 -1.80 8.30
C ARG A 24 -7.70 -3.11 7.70
N ILE A 25 -7.80 -3.26 6.37
CA ILE A 25 -7.31 -4.44 5.65
C ILE A 25 -5.80 -4.58 5.81
N LEU A 26 -5.04 -3.49 5.68
CA LEU A 26 -3.59 -3.52 5.83
C LEU A 26 -3.17 -3.89 7.26
N ARG A 27 -3.88 -3.36 8.26
CA ARG A 27 -3.66 -3.71 9.67
C ARG A 27 -3.95 -5.18 9.95
N ASP A 28 -5.05 -5.72 9.42
CA ASP A 28 -5.45 -7.12 9.62
C ASP A 28 -4.52 -8.09 8.86
N LYS A 29 -4.20 -7.76 7.61
CA LYS A 29 -3.43 -8.61 6.69
C LYS A 29 -1.92 -8.59 6.96
N PHE A 30 -1.37 -7.45 7.39
CA PHE A 30 0.08 -7.27 7.61
C PHE A 30 0.46 -7.03 9.08
N GLY A 31 -0.51 -6.89 9.99
CA GLY A 31 -0.24 -6.66 11.41
C GLY A 31 0.38 -5.29 11.72
N ILE A 32 0.28 -4.33 10.80
CA ILE A 32 0.90 -3.00 10.93
C ILE A 32 0.00 -2.02 11.68
N THR A 33 0.56 -0.89 12.09
CA THR A 33 -0.16 0.21 12.73
C THR A 33 -0.86 1.12 11.71
N ALA A 34 -1.77 1.99 12.17
CA ALA A 34 -2.51 2.90 11.30
C ALA A 34 -1.60 3.91 10.57
N SER A 35 -0.53 4.38 11.23
CA SER A 35 0.47 5.27 10.64
C SER A 35 1.27 4.56 9.54
N GLU A 36 1.68 3.31 9.77
CA GLU A 36 2.35 2.48 8.77
C GLU A 36 1.45 2.17 7.56
N ALA A 37 0.17 1.92 7.80
CA ALA A 37 -0.80 1.74 6.72
C ALA A 37 -0.96 3.02 5.87
N ALA A 38 -0.97 4.21 6.50
CA ALA A 38 -0.98 5.48 5.77
C ALA A 38 0.30 5.70 4.95
N GLN A 39 1.46 5.31 5.49
CA GLN A 39 2.72 5.33 4.74
C GLN A 39 2.69 4.36 3.55
N ALA A 40 2.15 3.15 3.74
CA ALA A 40 1.98 2.18 2.67
C ALA A 40 1.04 2.69 1.56
N CYS A 41 -0.06 3.38 1.92
CA CYS A 41 -0.92 4.06 0.95
C CYS A 41 -0.17 5.09 0.11
N THR A 42 0.66 5.90 0.77
CA THR A 42 1.49 6.91 0.09
C THR A 42 2.50 6.26 -0.85
N LEU A 43 3.18 5.20 -0.42
CA LEU A 43 4.11 4.44 -1.27
C LEU A 43 3.38 3.78 -2.45
N ALA A 44 2.22 3.17 -2.23
CA ALA A 44 1.43 2.53 -3.29
C ALA A 44 1.04 3.54 -4.38
N ASN A 45 0.64 4.75 -3.98
CA ASN A 45 0.32 5.80 -4.93
C ASN A 45 1.55 6.26 -5.72
N LYS A 46 2.71 6.36 -5.07
CA LYS A 46 4.00 6.58 -5.76
C LYS A 46 4.29 5.47 -6.77
N PHE A 47 4.13 4.20 -6.41
CA PHE A 47 4.35 3.08 -7.32
C PHE A 47 3.44 3.11 -8.54
N ARG A 48 2.15 3.46 -8.37
CA ARG A 48 1.23 3.68 -9.49
C ARG A 48 1.68 4.82 -10.39
N THR A 49 2.12 5.94 -9.82
CA THR A 49 2.65 7.08 -10.59
C THR A 49 3.93 6.72 -11.32
N PHE A 50 4.88 6.02 -10.67
CA PHE A 50 6.11 5.55 -11.31
C PHE A 50 5.83 4.58 -12.45
N ARG A 51 4.91 3.61 -12.28
CA ARG A 51 4.48 2.73 -13.39
C ARG A 51 3.84 3.50 -14.53
N ARG A 52 3.09 4.57 -14.25
CA ARG A 52 2.44 5.39 -15.26
C ARG A 52 3.42 6.32 -16.00
N ALA A 53 4.50 6.74 -15.34
CA ALA A 53 5.55 7.58 -15.91
C ALA A 53 6.61 6.81 -16.72
N HIS A 54 6.81 5.52 -16.42
CA HIS A 54 7.73 4.62 -17.13
C HIS A 54 7.05 3.68 -18.14
N GLY A 55 5.75 3.87 -18.40
CA GLY A 55 4.96 3.08 -19.35
C GLY A 55 4.84 3.74 -20.71
#